data_AF-A0A0F8C7W7-F1
#
_entry.id   AF-A0A0F8C7W7-F1
#
_cell.length_a   1.000
_cell.length_b   1.000
_cell.length_c   1.000
_cell.angle_alpha   90.00
_cell.angle_beta   90.00
_cell.angle_gamma   90.00
#
_symmetry.space_group_name_H-M   'P 1'
#
loop_
_entity.id
_entity.type
_entity.pdbx_description
1 polymer ?
#
loop_
_entity_poly.entity_id
_entity_poly.type
_entity_poly.pdbx_seq_one_letter_code
_entity_poly.pdbx_strand_id
1 'polypeptide(L)'
;MASPVSHALYSPRPLMLLLLLFLRCPDLTSGASKDLVCEPITVPMCRGIGYNLTYMPNQFNHDTQEEVGLEVHQFWPLVRIRCSPDLLFFLCSMYTPICLPDYRKPLPPCRSVCERAKRGCSPLMSQYGFEWPERMSCEQLPELGDDTLCMDQNSSETTTLAPPFPKPTPKGRTRPPNPPQCDRECRCREPLVPIKRESHTLYSQVHTGPVPHCAQPCHQPYFSADERAFTGFWVGLWSVLCFISTMTTVATFLIDMERFKYPERPIIFLAACYLFVSLGYIIRLVAGHERVACGASNSVGGDQQYILYDTTGPALCTLVFLLVYFFGMASSIWWVVLSFTWFLAAGMKWGSEAIAGYSQYFHLAAWLIPSVKTIVVLALSSVDGDPVAGICYVGNQSLENLRGFVLAPLVVYLFTGSLFLLAGFVSLFRIRSIIKQGGTKTDKLERLMIRIGLFTVLYTVPATIVVACLVYEQYYRPGWERALACSCPSERQRSGVGPDYAIFMLKYFMCLVVGITSGVWIWSGKTLESWRRFVARCCPCWLQKATAPPSMYSEASTALTGHTGTGLTSGIYHKAVPSHI
;
A
#
# COMPACT_ATOMS: atom_id res chain seq x y z
N MET A 1 -56.94 -24.52 -3.47
CA MET A 1 -56.64 -23.07 -3.51
C MET A 1 -55.22 -22.87 -3.04
N ALA A 2 -54.39 -22.33 -3.92
CA ALA A 2 -52.97 -22.09 -3.72
C ALA A 2 -52.74 -20.71 -3.08
N SER A 3 -51.77 -20.62 -2.17
CA SER A 3 -50.77 -19.53 -2.13
C SER A 3 -49.65 -19.84 -1.14
N PRO A 4 -48.44 -19.29 -1.36
CA PRO A 4 -47.18 -19.91 -0.95
C PRO A 4 -46.52 -19.20 0.23
N VAL A 5 -45.72 -19.94 1.00
CA VAL A 5 -44.82 -19.40 2.03
C VAL A 5 -43.44 -19.17 1.39
N SER A 6 -43.02 -17.91 1.42
CA SER A 6 -41.80 -17.38 0.83
C SER A 6 -40.52 -18.02 1.40
N HIS A 7 -39.74 -18.66 0.53
CA HIS A 7 -38.34 -18.95 0.77
C HIS A 7 -37.49 -17.71 0.44
N ALA A 8 -36.86 -17.14 1.45
CA ALA A 8 -35.94 -16.02 1.28
C ALA A 8 -34.58 -16.31 1.96
N LEU A 9 -33.55 -16.33 1.13
CA LEU A 9 -32.16 -15.88 1.37
C LEU A 9 -31.22 -16.74 2.25
N TYR A 10 -30.41 -17.56 1.59
CA TYR A 10 -28.98 -17.69 1.88
C TYR A 10 -28.22 -17.65 0.54
N SER A 11 -27.57 -16.52 0.22
CA SER A 11 -26.68 -16.38 -0.94
C SER A 11 -25.39 -15.66 -0.51
N PRO A 12 -24.19 -16.12 -0.91
CA PRO A 12 -22.90 -15.55 -0.52
C PRO A 12 -22.55 -14.34 -1.40
N ARG A 13 -23.43 -13.34 -1.45
CA ARG A 13 -23.29 -12.19 -2.35
C ARG A 13 -22.36 -11.04 -1.91
N PRO A 14 -21.97 -10.81 -0.63
CA PRO A 14 -21.16 -9.63 -0.32
C PRO A 14 -19.68 -9.79 -0.73
N LEU A 15 -19.14 -11.02 -0.74
CA LEU A 15 -17.73 -11.26 -1.11
C LEU A 15 -17.51 -11.19 -2.64
N MET A 16 -18.51 -11.64 -3.41
CA MET A 16 -18.46 -11.62 -4.88
C MET A 16 -18.79 -10.25 -5.45
N LEU A 17 -19.66 -9.45 -4.81
CA LEU A 17 -19.88 -8.05 -5.21
C LEU A 17 -18.63 -7.19 -5.00
N LEU A 18 -17.88 -7.41 -3.91
CA LEU A 18 -16.64 -6.68 -3.66
C LEU A 18 -15.57 -7.03 -4.71
N LEU A 19 -15.48 -8.31 -5.11
CA LEU A 19 -14.56 -8.77 -6.17
C LEU A 19 -14.96 -8.26 -7.57
N LEU A 20 -16.27 -8.16 -7.85
CA LEU A 20 -16.82 -7.63 -9.10
C LEU A 20 -16.72 -6.10 -9.20
N LEU A 21 -16.63 -5.39 -8.07
CA LEU A 21 -16.35 -3.95 -8.04
C LEU A 21 -14.89 -3.63 -8.37
N PHE A 22 -13.95 -4.55 -8.12
CA PHE A 22 -12.55 -4.42 -8.56
C PHE A 22 -12.29 -4.88 -10.01
N LEU A 23 -13.25 -5.57 -10.65
CA LEU A 23 -13.13 -6.12 -12.00
C LEU A 23 -13.99 -5.41 -13.06
N ARG A 24 -14.59 -4.26 -12.74
CA ARG A 24 -15.30 -3.41 -13.71
C ARG A 24 -14.53 -2.11 -13.95
N CYS A 25 -13.44 -2.21 -14.70
CA CYS A 25 -13.13 -1.15 -15.67
C CYS A 25 -13.98 -1.44 -16.91
N PRO A 26 -14.92 -0.56 -17.30
CA PRO A 26 -15.43 -0.62 -18.65
C PRO A 26 -14.32 -0.14 -19.59
N ASP A 27 -13.85 -1.05 -20.45
CA ASP A 27 -13.19 -0.68 -21.70
C ASP A 27 -14.09 0.30 -22.45
N LEU A 28 -13.61 1.52 -22.61
CA LEU A 28 -14.29 2.55 -23.39
C LEU A 28 -13.62 2.67 -24.77
N THR A 29 -13.72 1.63 -25.59
CA THR A 29 -13.51 1.78 -27.03
C THR A 29 -14.83 2.20 -27.67
N SER A 30 -15.00 3.49 -27.92
CA SER A 30 -15.96 4.00 -28.90
C SER A 30 -15.35 5.21 -29.60
N GLY A 31 -14.86 4.98 -30.83
CA GLY A 31 -14.39 6.03 -31.72
C GLY A 31 -15.57 6.91 -32.15
N ALA A 32 -15.76 8.02 -31.46
CA ALA A 32 -16.52 9.15 -31.94
C ALA A 32 -15.51 10.23 -32.33
N SER A 33 -15.50 10.62 -33.61
CA SER A 33 -14.72 11.76 -34.12
C SER A 33 -15.16 13.03 -33.38
N LYS A 34 -14.43 13.37 -32.30
CA LYS A 34 -14.64 14.61 -31.55
C LYS A 34 -14.11 15.76 -32.39
N ASP A 35 -14.88 16.85 -32.44
CA ASP A 35 -14.38 18.13 -32.95
C ASP A 35 -13.09 18.51 -32.20
N LEU A 36 -12.11 19.03 -32.95
CA LEU A 36 -10.81 19.45 -32.42
C LEU A 36 -11.00 20.69 -31.53
N VAL A 37 -10.90 20.49 -30.21
CA VAL A 37 -11.03 21.55 -29.20
C VAL A 37 -9.65 22.04 -28.78
N CYS A 38 -9.41 23.35 -28.90
CA CYS A 38 -8.16 23.95 -28.43
C CYS A 38 -8.17 24.12 -26.91
N GLU A 39 -7.07 23.72 -26.27
CA GLU A 39 -6.81 23.85 -24.84
C GLU A 39 -5.42 24.44 -24.57
N PRO A 40 -5.20 25.13 -23.44
CA PRO A 40 -3.90 25.70 -23.12
C PRO A 40 -2.85 24.62 -22.83
N ILE A 41 -1.60 24.87 -23.23
CA ILE A 41 -0.48 23.95 -22.97
C ILE A 41 -0.16 23.93 -21.46
N THR A 42 -0.41 22.79 -20.82
CA THR A 42 -0.11 22.56 -19.41
C THR A 42 1.24 21.91 -19.21
N VAL A 43 1.78 21.21 -20.22
CA VAL A 43 3.09 20.52 -20.20
C VAL A 43 4.23 21.50 -19.90
N PRO A 44 4.93 21.40 -18.75
CA PRO A 44 5.87 22.42 -18.28
C PRO A 44 6.99 22.76 -19.24
N MET A 45 7.54 21.77 -19.97
CA MET A 45 8.64 22.01 -20.91
C MET A 45 8.22 22.62 -22.25
N CYS A 46 6.93 22.53 -22.60
CA CYS A 46 6.39 23.01 -23.87
C CYS A 46 5.66 24.36 -23.74
N ARG A 47 5.73 25.00 -22.57
CA ARG A 47 5.21 26.35 -22.39
C ARG A 47 6.15 27.38 -23.03
N GLY A 48 5.58 28.35 -23.75
CA GLY A 48 6.34 29.49 -24.26
C GLY A 48 7.26 29.18 -25.45
N ILE A 49 6.99 28.11 -26.19
CA ILE A 49 7.78 27.68 -27.37
C ILE A 49 7.46 28.46 -28.66
N GLY A 50 6.44 29.32 -28.64
CA GLY A 50 5.99 30.09 -29.80
C GLY A 50 4.46 30.10 -29.99
N TYR A 51 3.75 29.17 -29.35
CA TYR A 51 2.29 29.11 -29.27
C TYR A 51 1.84 28.57 -27.91
N ASN A 52 0.57 28.80 -27.56
CA ASN A 52 0.03 28.51 -26.22
C ASN A 52 -1.14 27.53 -26.21
N LEU A 53 -1.70 27.16 -27.37
CA LEU A 53 -2.85 26.28 -27.49
C LEU A 53 -2.48 24.99 -28.21
N THR A 54 -2.97 23.87 -27.71
CA THR A 54 -2.82 22.51 -28.27
C THR A 54 -4.18 21.83 -28.34
N TYR A 55 -4.26 20.68 -29.00
CA TYR A 55 -5.44 19.82 -28.98
C TYR A 55 -5.04 18.36 -28.70
N MET A 56 -5.99 17.57 -28.20
CA MET A 56 -5.84 16.13 -27.97
C MET A 56 -7.02 15.37 -28.65
N PRO A 57 -6.83 14.12 -29.09
CA PRO A 57 -5.57 13.37 -29.06
C PRO A 57 -4.55 13.89 -30.08
N ASN A 58 -3.26 13.76 -29.75
CA ASN A 58 -2.18 14.11 -30.67
C ASN A 58 -1.91 12.99 -31.70
N GLN A 59 -0.97 13.22 -32.63
CA GLN A 59 -0.60 12.25 -33.68
C GLN A 59 -0.03 10.92 -33.16
N PHE A 60 0.36 10.86 -31.88
CA PHE A 60 0.81 9.65 -31.21
C PHE A 60 -0.30 8.98 -30.38
N ASN A 61 -1.55 9.44 -30.51
CA ASN A 61 -2.73 8.96 -29.80
C ASN A 61 -2.66 9.11 -28.27
N HIS A 62 -1.94 10.11 -27.76
CA HIS A 62 -2.06 10.48 -26.36
C HIS A 62 -3.38 11.22 -26.16
N ASP A 63 -4.20 10.78 -25.21
CA ASP A 63 -5.52 11.36 -24.96
C ASP A 63 -5.47 12.58 -24.03
N THR A 64 -4.38 12.73 -23.26
CA THR A 64 -4.21 13.83 -22.30
C THR A 64 -2.80 14.44 -22.31
N GLN A 65 -2.69 15.71 -21.93
CA GLN A 65 -1.41 16.41 -21.82
C GLN A 65 -0.51 15.85 -20.69
N GLU A 66 -1.08 15.20 -19.67
CA GLU A 66 -0.32 14.53 -18.62
C GLU A 66 0.47 13.34 -19.16
N GLU A 67 -0.16 12.53 -20.02
CA GLU A 67 0.48 11.39 -20.69
C GLU A 67 1.62 11.87 -21.61
N VAL A 68 1.35 12.90 -22.39
CA VAL A 68 2.34 13.60 -23.22
C VAL A 68 3.52 14.07 -22.37
N GLY A 69 3.24 14.70 -21.23
CA GLY A 69 4.24 15.23 -20.31
C GLY A 69 5.20 14.16 -19.80
N LEU A 70 4.70 12.96 -19.48
CA LEU A 70 5.52 11.82 -19.05
C LEU A 70 6.45 11.33 -20.17
N GLU A 71 5.97 11.29 -21.41
CA GLU A 71 6.73 10.76 -22.53
C GLU A 71 7.76 11.77 -23.07
N VAL A 72 7.34 13.01 -23.35
CA VAL A 72 8.22 14.05 -23.89
C VAL A 72 9.36 14.40 -22.92
N HIS A 73 9.12 14.25 -21.61
CA HIS A 73 10.14 14.52 -20.59
C HIS A 73 11.32 13.53 -20.62
N GLN A 74 11.18 12.38 -21.27
CA GLN A 74 12.31 11.46 -21.52
C GLN A 74 13.40 12.11 -22.39
N PHE A 75 13.04 13.08 -23.24
CA PHE A 75 13.97 13.82 -24.09
C PHE A 75 14.58 15.06 -23.40
N TRP A 76 14.17 15.38 -22.16
CA TRP A 76 14.68 16.55 -21.43
C TRP A 76 16.21 16.61 -21.27
N PRO A 77 16.93 15.48 -21.07
CA PRO A 77 18.39 15.50 -21.05
C PRO A 77 19.00 16.06 -22.34
N LEU A 78 18.45 15.72 -23.52
CA LEU A 78 18.92 16.22 -24.82
C LEU A 78 18.65 17.72 -24.98
N VAL A 79 17.49 18.18 -24.53
CA VAL A 79 17.13 19.61 -24.50
C VAL A 79 18.07 20.41 -23.59
N ARG A 80 18.40 19.88 -22.39
CA ARG A 80 19.33 20.51 -21.44
C ARG A 80 20.77 20.54 -21.94
N ILE A 81 21.19 19.51 -22.67
CA ILE A 81 22.51 19.45 -23.34
C ILE A 81 22.57 20.42 -24.53
N ARG A 82 21.41 20.82 -25.08
CA ARG A 82 21.29 21.72 -26.24
C ARG A 82 22.06 21.21 -27.46
N CYS A 83 21.89 19.93 -27.77
CA CYS A 83 22.49 19.32 -28.97
C CYS A 83 21.98 19.98 -30.28
N SER A 84 20.78 20.56 -30.28
CA SER A 84 20.26 21.40 -31.35
C SER A 84 19.34 22.49 -30.77
N PRO A 85 19.37 23.74 -31.31
CA PRO A 85 18.44 24.79 -30.88
C PRO A 85 16.99 24.48 -31.26
N ASP A 86 16.78 23.70 -32.32
CA ASP A 86 15.45 23.36 -32.84
C ASP A 86 14.78 22.19 -32.10
N LEU A 87 15.51 21.47 -31.23
CA LEU A 87 15.02 20.23 -30.63
C LEU A 87 13.76 20.44 -29.77
N LEU A 88 13.75 21.47 -28.92
CA LEU A 88 12.61 21.71 -28.02
C LEU A 88 11.35 22.08 -28.80
N PHE A 89 11.50 22.96 -29.80
CA PHE A 89 10.42 23.35 -30.69
C PHE A 89 9.90 22.14 -31.48
N PHE A 90 10.79 21.30 -32.02
CA PHE A 90 10.43 20.08 -32.74
C PHE A 90 9.64 19.10 -31.87
N LEU A 91 10.17 18.75 -30.68
CA LEU A 91 9.50 17.82 -29.77
C LEU A 91 8.11 18.31 -29.39
N CYS A 92 8.00 19.56 -28.96
CA CYS A 92 6.71 20.10 -28.56
C CYS A 92 5.74 20.30 -29.73
N SER A 93 6.22 20.56 -30.95
CA SER A 93 5.37 20.59 -32.15
C SER A 93 4.80 19.21 -32.50
N MET A 94 5.49 18.12 -32.12
CA MET A 94 5.03 16.76 -32.35
C MET A 94 4.11 16.25 -31.22
N TYR A 95 4.39 16.62 -29.97
CA TYR A 95 3.72 16.14 -28.75
C TYR A 95 2.55 17.01 -28.30
N THR A 96 2.68 18.33 -28.44
CA THR A 96 1.67 19.33 -28.12
C THR A 96 1.43 20.18 -29.37
N PRO A 97 0.83 19.62 -30.44
CA PRO A 97 0.72 20.30 -31.74
C PRO A 97 -0.07 21.60 -31.61
N ILE A 98 0.26 22.61 -32.41
CA ILE A 98 -0.43 23.90 -32.37
C ILE A 98 -1.94 23.73 -32.67
N CYS A 99 -2.77 24.43 -31.91
CA CYS A 99 -4.19 24.54 -32.16
C CYS A 99 -4.56 25.98 -32.48
N LEU A 100 -5.18 26.19 -33.64
CA LEU A 100 -5.68 27.49 -34.09
C LEU A 100 -7.21 27.41 -34.18
N PRO A 101 -7.97 28.23 -33.43
CA PRO A 101 -9.44 28.18 -33.43
C PRO A 101 -10.07 28.27 -34.82
N ASP A 102 -9.43 29.02 -35.72
CA ASP A 102 -9.90 29.29 -37.08
C ASP A 102 -9.32 28.32 -38.14
N TYR A 103 -8.46 27.37 -37.74
CA TYR A 103 -7.81 26.43 -38.65
C TYR A 103 -7.84 25.00 -38.11
N ARG A 104 -8.70 24.16 -38.72
CA ARG A 104 -9.02 22.81 -38.22
C ARG A 104 -8.12 21.68 -38.77
N LYS A 105 -7.17 21.99 -39.66
CA LYS A 105 -6.25 20.97 -40.20
C LYS A 105 -5.00 20.87 -39.31
N PRO A 106 -4.40 19.68 -39.13
CA PRO A 106 -3.13 19.55 -38.43
C PRO A 106 -2.03 20.37 -39.12
N LEU A 107 -1.25 21.10 -38.32
CA LEU A 107 -0.12 21.89 -38.80
C LEU A 107 1.18 21.31 -38.20
N PRO A 108 1.90 20.42 -38.91
CA PRO A 108 3.12 19.79 -38.41
C PRO A 108 4.35 20.72 -38.52
N PRO A 109 5.46 20.40 -37.83
CA PRO A 109 6.74 21.08 -38.09
C PRO A 109 7.25 20.73 -39.49
N CYS A 110 7.95 21.67 -40.14
CA CYS A 110 8.57 21.40 -41.43
C CYS A 110 9.71 20.37 -41.31
N ARG A 111 9.94 19.60 -42.37
CA ARG A 111 11.05 18.63 -42.48
C ARG A 111 12.42 19.24 -42.12
N SER A 112 12.65 20.49 -42.53
CA SER A 112 13.86 21.26 -42.20
C SER A 112 14.15 21.33 -40.70
N VAL A 113 13.12 21.55 -39.89
CA VAL A 113 13.21 21.65 -38.42
C VAL A 113 13.62 20.31 -37.82
N CYS A 114 12.98 19.22 -38.26
CA CYS A 114 13.32 17.86 -37.83
C CYS A 114 14.77 17.51 -38.19
N GLU A 115 15.21 17.80 -39.41
CA GLU A 115 16.57 17.50 -39.86
C GLU A 115 17.63 18.30 -39.07
N ARG A 116 17.35 19.56 -38.72
CA ARG A 116 18.25 20.34 -37.84
C ARG A 116 18.29 19.79 -36.42
N ALA A 117 17.17 19.31 -35.88
CA ALA A 117 17.12 18.64 -34.57
C ALA A 117 17.88 17.31 -34.60
N LYS A 118 17.60 16.45 -35.59
CA LYS A 118 18.22 15.13 -35.78
C LYS A 118 19.71 15.24 -36.02
N ARG A 119 20.18 16.16 -36.85
CA ARG A 119 21.62 16.34 -37.14
C ARG A 119 22.44 16.67 -35.89
N GLY A 120 21.90 17.49 -34.99
CA GLY A 120 22.57 17.84 -33.74
C GLY A 120 22.52 16.73 -32.68
N CYS A 121 21.41 16.02 -32.58
CA CYS A 121 21.12 15.14 -31.45
C CYS A 121 21.28 13.64 -31.74
N SER A 122 21.11 13.20 -32.99
CA SER A 122 21.25 11.78 -33.38
C SER A 122 22.62 11.19 -33.06
N PRO A 123 23.76 11.86 -33.35
CA PRO A 123 25.08 11.31 -33.02
C PRO A 123 25.28 11.09 -31.51
N LEU A 124 24.70 11.97 -30.69
CA LEU A 124 24.72 11.86 -29.24
C LEU A 124 23.85 10.69 -28.76
N MET A 125 22.66 10.51 -29.34
CA MET A 125 21.80 9.37 -29.03
C MET A 125 22.48 8.04 -29.38
N SER A 126 23.09 7.94 -30.57
CA SER A 126 23.78 6.72 -31.01
C SER A 126 24.97 6.37 -30.12
N GLN A 127 25.68 7.36 -29.58
CA GLN A 127 26.78 7.14 -28.64
C GLN A 127 26.35 6.39 -27.37
N TYR A 128 25.09 6.57 -26.95
CA TYR A 128 24.52 5.92 -25.77
C TYR A 128 23.61 4.72 -26.12
N GLY A 129 23.69 4.23 -27.36
CA GLY A 129 22.95 3.04 -27.81
C GLY A 129 21.48 3.29 -28.16
N PHE A 130 21.09 4.55 -28.40
CA PHE A 130 19.74 4.92 -28.82
C PHE A 130 19.73 5.41 -30.27
N GLU A 131 18.78 4.92 -31.06
CA GLU A 131 18.56 5.41 -32.43
C GLU A 131 17.49 6.51 -32.46
N TRP A 132 17.49 7.31 -33.52
CA TRP A 132 16.45 8.32 -33.72
C TRP A 132 15.08 7.62 -33.93
N PRO A 133 14.03 7.93 -33.15
CA PRO A 133 12.78 7.19 -33.20
C PRO A 133 12.13 7.21 -34.59
N GLU A 134 11.66 6.04 -35.05
CA GLU A 134 11.03 5.88 -36.38
C GLU A 134 9.76 6.73 -36.53
N ARG A 135 8.96 6.82 -35.46
CA ARG A 135 7.76 7.68 -35.39
C ARG A 135 8.06 9.20 -35.41
N MET A 136 9.32 9.59 -35.36
CA MET A 136 9.80 10.97 -35.54
C MET A 136 10.71 11.07 -36.76
N SER A 137 10.59 10.14 -37.72
CA SER A 137 11.38 10.18 -38.95
C SER A 137 11.05 11.45 -39.75
N CYS A 138 12.10 12.22 -40.06
CA CYS A 138 11.94 13.49 -40.78
C CYS A 138 11.39 13.31 -42.20
N GLU A 139 11.46 12.11 -42.77
CA GLU A 139 10.89 11.78 -44.09
C GLU A 139 9.36 11.81 -44.13
N GLN A 140 8.72 11.72 -42.96
CA GLN A 140 7.25 11.74 -42.84
C GLN A 140 6.69 13.17 -42.72
N LEU A 141 7.55 14.20 -42.71
CA LEU A 141 7.16 15.60 -42.53
C LEU A 141 7.18 16.37 -43.87
N PRO A 142 6.26 17.33 -44.07
CA PRO A 142 6.21 18.13 -45.29
C PRO A 142 7.40 19.08 -45.43
N GLU A 143 7.76 19.39 -46.67
CA GLU A 143 8.75 20.42 -47.00
C GLU A 143 8.09 21.81 -47.08
N LEU A 144 8.88 22.84 -46.77
CA LEU A 144 8.40 24.23 -46.83
C LEU A 144 8.14 24.62 -48.30
N GLY A 145 6.90 24.97 -48.63
CA GLY A 145 6.49 25.36 -49.99
C GLY A 145 5.74 24.28 -50.78
N ASP A 146 5.45 23.15 -50.16
CA ASP A 146 4.59 22.09 -50.71
C ASP A 146 3.09 22.37 -50.48
N ASP A 147 2.18 21.54 -51.00
CA ASP A 147 0.71 21.73 -50.87
C ASP A 147 0.19 21.71 -49.40
N THR A 148 1.02 21.24 -48.44
CA THR A 148 0.69 21.16 -47.01
C THR A 148 1.48 22.18 -46.20
N LEU A 149 0.77 23.05 -45.48
CA LEU A 149 1.37 24.05 -44.59
C LEU A 149 2.15 23.39 -43.44
N CYS A 150 3.31 23.94 -43.08
CA CYS A 150 4.15 23.48 -41.98
C CYS A 150 4.82 24.64 -41.24
N MET A 151 5.26 24.41 -40.01
CA MET A 151 5.91 25.43 -39.16
C MET A 151 7.43 25.36 -39.20
N ASP A 152 8.09 26.49 -39.46
CA ASP A 152 9.52 26.71 -39.21
C ASP A 152 9.66 28.06 -38.48
N GLN A 153 10.36 28.07 -37.34
CA GLN A 153 10.49 29.26 -36.50
C GLN A 153 11.44 30.32 -37.12
N ASN A 154 12.15 29.99 -38.20
CA ASN A 154 13.25 30.80 -38.72
C ASN A 154 13.05 31.36 -40.14
N SER A 155 11.94 32.05 -40.40
CA SER A 155 11.69 32.76 -41.67
C SER A 155 11.60 34.29 -41.50
N SER A 156 12.62 34.88 -40.87
CA SER A 156 12.87 36.33 -40.94
C SER A 156 14.39 36.60 -40.93
N GLU A 157 15.15 35.99 -41.84
CA GLU A 157 16.38 36.60 -42.36
C GLU A 157 16.82 35.89 -43.65
N THR A 158 16.80 36.68 -44.72
CA THR A 158 17.02 36.34 -46.13
C THR A 158 18.37 35.69 -46.40
N THR A 159 18.35 34.71 -47.31
CA THR A 159 19.42 34.24 -48.19
C THR A 159 20.65 35.16 -48.24
N THR A 160 21.79 34.71 -47.71
CA THR A 160 23.11 35.09 -48.23
C THR A 160 24.04 33.91 -48.13
N LEU A 161 24.69 33.62 -49.27
CA LEU A 161 25.60 32.52 -49.52
C LEU A 161 26.66 32.35 -48.41
N ALA A 162 26.92 31.10 -48.05
CA ALA A 162 27.94 30.71 -47.09
C ALA A 162 29.35 31.22 -47.48
N PRO A 163 30.12 31.83 -46.56
CA PRO A 163 31.55 32.00 -46.75
C PRO A 163 32.31 30.73 -46.30
N PRO A 164 33.47 30.41 -46.92
CA PRO A 164 34.22 29.20 -46.58
C PRO A 164 34.90 29.33 -45.21
N PHE A 165 34.90 28.22 -44.47
CA PHE A 165 35.61 28.06 -43.20
C PHE A 165 37.11 28.42 -43.31
N PRO A 166 37.65 29.30 -42.44
CA PRO A 166 39.08 29.37 -42.20
C PRO A 166 39.50 28.30 -41.20
N LYS A 167 40.57 27.57 -41.54
CA LYS A 167 41.27 26.62 -40.65
C LYS A 167 41.71 27.31 -39.35
N PRO A 168 41.52 26.71 -38.16
CA PRO A 168 42.04 27.29 -36.93
C PRO A 168 43.53 26.95 -36.75
N THR A 169 44.38 27.97 -36.81
CA THR A 169 45.72 27.94 -36.18
C THR A 169 45.60 28.17 -34.66
N PRO A 170 46.49 27.58 -33.84
CA PRO A 170 46.30 27.46 -32.40
C PRO A 170 46.65 28.75 -31.67
N LYS A 171 45.67 29.36 -30.98
CA LYS A 171 45.94 30.33 -29.91
C LYS A 171 45.45 29.75 -28.58
N GLY A 172 46.29 29.92 -27.57
CA GLY A 172 46.34 29.14 -26.33
C GLY A 172 45.00 28.99 -25.62
N ARG A 173 44.70 27.74 -25.26
CA ARG A 173 43.64 27.39 -24.32
C ARG A 173 44.05 27.83 -22.92
N THR A 174 43.49 28.94 -22.42
CA THR A 174 43.11 28.94 -21.00
C THR A 174 41.92 27.99 -20.89
N ARG A 175 42.18 26.84 -20.27
CA ARG A 175 41.20 25.79 -20.02
C ARG A 175 40.01 26.43 -19.29
N PRO A 176 38.76 26.33 -19.78
CA PRO A 176 37.61 26.57 -18.90
C PRO A 176 37.76 25.59 -17.73
N PRO A 177 37.49 25.99 -16.47
CA PRO A 177 37.59 25.06 -15.36
C PRO A 177 36.72 23.85 -15.70
N ASN A 178 37.33 22.66 -15.64
CA ASN A 178 36.58 21.42 -15.82
C ASN A 178 35.30 21.51 -14.96
N PRO A 179 34.13 21.02 -15.43
CA PRO A 179 33.03 20.79 -14.51
C PRO A 179 33.59 20.00 -13.32
N PRO A 180 33.25 20.35 -12.07
CA PRO A 180 33.91 19.80 -10.89
C PRO A 180 33.92 18.29 -11.03
N GLN A 181 35.11 17.76 -11.23
CA GLN A 181 35.34 16.36 -11.47
C GLN A 181 34.97 15.71 -10.15
N CYS A 182 33.76 15.18 -10.09
CA CYS A 182 33.25 14.58 -8.88
C CYS A 182 34.20 13.44 -8.53
N ASP A 183 34.90 13.63 -7.42
CA ASP A 183 35.85 12.67 -6.90
C ASP A 183 35.05 11.39 -6.62
N ARG A 184 35.31 10.33 -7.40
CA ARG A 184 34.62 9.02 -7.35
C ARG A 184 34.89 8.26 -6.05
N GLU A 185 35.66 8.85 -5.15
CA GLU A 185 35.93 8.33 -3.84
C GLU A 185 34.66 8.41 -2.97
N CYS A 186 34.33 7.28 -2.35
CA CYS A 186 33.20 7.17 -1.44
C CYS A 186 33.42 8.05 -0.22
N ARG A 187 32.53 9.02 0.02
CA ARG A 187 32.63 9.94 1.16
C ARG A 187 31.24 10.25 1.70
N CYS A 188 31.17 10.56 3.00
CA CYS A 188 29.91 11.00 3.62
C CYS A 188 29.61 12.44 3.17
N ARG A 189 28.72 12.58 2.18
CA ARG A 189 28.26 13.86 1.61
C ARG A 189 26.75 13.93 1.72
N GLU A 190 26.20 15.14 1.70
CA GLU A 190 24.74 15.34 1.65
C GLU A 190 24.11 14.47 0.54
N PRO A 191 23.01 13.75 0.80
CA PRO A 191 22.12 13.87 1.97
C PRO A 191 22.51 13.02 3.20
N LEU A 192 23.64 12.31 3.18
CA LEU A 192 24.12 11.53 4.33
C LEU A 192 24.67 12.46 5.43
N VAL A 193 24.60 11.99 6.68
CA VAL A 193 24.93 12.77 7.87
C VAL A 193 26.23 12.25 8.49
N PRO A 194 27.32 13.03 8.51
CA PRO A 194 28.58 12.60 9.10
C PRO A 194 28.55 12.65 10.63
N ILE A 195 28.91 11.55 11.28
CA ILE A 195 29.05 11.46 12.74
C ILE A 195 30.46 11.88 13.12
N LYS A 196 30.66 13.17 13.45
CA LYS A 196 32.00 13.76 13.67
C LYS A 196 32.57 13.55 15.07
N ARG A 197 31.74 13.28 16.08
CA ARG A 197 32.19 13.17 17.48
C ARG A 197 32.59 11.73 17.79
N GLU A 198 33.88 11.51 18.04
CA GLU A 198 34.43 10.23 18.51
C GLU A 198 33.82 9.75 19.84
N SER A 199 33.37 10.68 20.69
CA SER A 199 32.71 10.37 21.96
C SER A 199 31.29 9.85 21.81
N HIS A 200 30.73 9.81 20.59
CA HIS A 200 29.38 9.34 20.34
C HIS A 200 29.38 7.80 20.23
N THR A 201 28.46 7.11 20.92
CA THR A 201 28.34 5.64 20.91
C THR A 201 28.26 5.06 19.50
N LEU A 202 27.58 5.79 18.60
CA LEU A 202 27.41 5.44 17.19
C LEU A 202 28.64 5.65 16.30
N TYR A 203 29.72 6.28 16.79
CA TYR A 203 30.89 6.59 15.97
C TYR A 203 31.47 5.33 15.35
N SER A 204 31.80 4.30 16.13
CA SER A 204 32.39 3.06 15.61
C SER A 204 31.39 2.04 15.04
N GLN A 205 30.09 2.28 15.20
CA GLN A 205 29.04 1.29 14.88
C GLN A 205 28.32 1.58 13.56
N VAL A 206 28.20 2.86 13.18
CA VAL A 206 27.41 3.27 12.01
C VAL A 206 28.26 3.37 10.76
N HIS A 207 27.79 2.71 9.71
CA HIS A 207 28.35 2.78 8.36
C HIS A 207 27.21 2.82 7.34
N THR A 208 27.44 3.50 6.22
CA THR A 208 26.53 3.50 5.07
C THR A 208 27.33 3.03 3.86
N GLY A 209 27.04 1.82 3.36
CA GLY A 209 27.85 1.19 2.34
C GLY A 209 29.32 1.06 2.78
N PRO A 210 30.32 1.47 1.96
CA PRO A 210 31.73 1.37 2.33
C PRO A 210 32.24 2.50 3.23
N VAL A 211 31.40 3.47 3.64
CA VAL A 211 31.83 4.67 4.37
C VAL A 211 31.50 4.55 5.86
N PRO A 212 32.51 4.51 6.75
CA PRO A 212 32.30 4.49 8.20
C PRO A 212 31.92 5.89 8.71
N HIS A 213 31.38 5.95 9.94
CA HIS A 213 31.01 7.21 10.61
C HIS A 213 29.97 8.03 9.83
N CYS A 214 29.12 7.36 9.04
CA CYS A 214 28.19 8.00 8.12
C CYS A 214 26.79 7.43 8.28
N ALA A 215 25.88 8.27 8.75
CA ALA A 215 24.50 7.91 9.05
C ALA A 215 23.55 8.28 7.89
N GLN A 216 22.47 7.52 7.77
CA GLN A 216 21.33 7.85 6.93
C GLN A 216 20.55 9.02 7.54
N PRO A 217 20.02 9.93 6.72
CA PRO A 217 19.13 10.99 7.20
C PRO A 217 17.83 10.39 7.75
N CYS A 218 17.11 11.16 8.56
CA CYS A 218 15.84 10.74 9.17
C CYS A 218 14.78 10.26 8.17
N HIS A 219 14.75 10.86 6.99
CA HIS A 219 13.84 10.51 5.91
C HIS A 219 14.59 9.92 4.72
N GLN A 220 14.01 8.91 4.08
CA GLN A 220 14.59 8.22 2.93
C GLN A 220 14.99 9.21 1.81
N PRO A 221 16.30 9.35 1.48
CA PRO A 221 16.77 10.33 0.48
C PRO A 221 16.28 10.08 -0.94
N TYR A 222 15.88 8.85 -1.27
CA TYR A 222 15.38 8.50 -2.60
C TYR A 222 13.96 8.97 -2.88
N PHE A 223 13.16 9.24 -1.84
CA PHE A 223 11.76 9.61 -1.99
C PHE A 223 11.56 11.11 -1.81
N SER A 224 10.76 11.68 -2.71
CA SER A 224 10.32 13.08 -2.71
C SER A 224 9.43 13.43 -1.52
N ALA A 225 9.20 14.73 -1.30
CA ALA A 225 8.31 15.18 -0.23
C ALA A 225 6.87 14.68 -0.41
N ASP A 226 6.38 14.65 -1.65
CA ASP A 226 5.02 14.18 -1.97
C ASP A 226 4.86 12.68 -1.72
N GLU A 227 5.86 11.87 -2.09
CA GLU A 227 5.89 10.44 -1.79
C GLU A 227 5.92 10.16 -0.29
N ARG A 228 6.65 10.98 0.49
CA ARG A 228 6.65 10.88 1.96
C ARG A 228 5.28 11.23 2.55
N ALA A 229 4.63 12.29 2.04
CA ALA A 229 3.29 12.67 2.45
C ALA A 229 2.26 11.57 2.14
N PHE A 230 2.33 11.01 0.92
CA PHE A 230 1.49 9.88 0.54
C PHE A 230 1.77 8.64 1.41
N THR A 231 3.03 8.33 1.70
CA THR A 231 3.40 7.21 2.59
C THR A 231 2.73 7.37 3.95
N GLY A 232 2.78 8.58 4.52
CA GLY A 232 2.11 8.90 5.78
C GLY A 232 0.60 8.71 5.72
N PHE A 233 -0.05 9.20 4.66
CA PHE A 233 -1.48 9.00 4.42
C PHE A 233 -1.83 7.52 4.24
N TRP A 234 -1.08 6.79 3.42
CA TRP A 234 -1.30 5.39 3.05
C TRP A 234 -1.25 4.47 4.27
N VAL A 235 -0.14 4.52 5.01
CA VAL A 235 0.03 3.77 6.26
C VAL A 235 -1.02 4.20 7.28
N GLY A 236 -1.36 5.49 7.30
CA GLY A 236 -2.39 6.03 8.18
C GLY A 236 -3.78 5.44 7.94
N LEU A 237 -4.25 5.50 6.70
CA LEU A 237 -5.54 4.95 6.29
C LEU A 237 -5.67 3.47 6.65
N TRP A 238 -4.69 2.67 6.25
CA TRP A 238 -4.74 1.21 6.46
C TRP A 238 -4.60 0.83 7.94
N SER A 239 -3.82 1.59 8.73
CA SER A 239 -3.70 1.33 10.17
C SER A 239 -5.00 1.62 10.91
N VAL A 240 -5.71 2.71 10.58
CA VAL A 240 -7.02 3.03 11.18
C VAL A 240 -8.07 1.99 10.81
N LEU A 241 -8.16 1.60 9.54
CA LEU A 241 -9.08 0.54 9.09
C LEU A 241 -8.79 -0.80 9.78
N CYS A 242 -7.51 -1.16 9.88
CA CYS A 242 -7.07 -2.35 10.62
C CYS A 242 -7.45 -2.27 12.10
N PHE A 243 -7.23 -1.14 12.76
CA PHE A 243 -7.57 -0.93 14.16
C PHE A 243 -9.07 -1.09 14.42
N ILE A 244 -9.92 -0.43 13.63
CA ILE A 244 -11.38 -0.52 13.79
C ILE A 244 -11.88 -1.95 13.58
N SER A 245 -11.40 -2.63 12.53
CA SER A 245 -11.79 -4.00 12.19
C SER A 245 -11.38 -5.00 13.28
N THR A 246 -10.14 -4.91 13.76
CA THR A 246 -9.60 -5.79 14.81
C THR A 246 -10.17 -5.48 16.19
N MET A 247 -10.43 -4.21 16.50
CA MET A 247 -11.08 -3.83 17.76
C MET A 247 -12.49 -4.40 17.85
N THR A 248 -13.27 -4.28 16.76
CA THR A 248 -14.63 -4.84 16.70
C THR A 248 -14.60 -6.37 16.86
N THR A 249 -13.59 -7.02 16.29
CA THR A 249 -13.35 -8.46 16.44
C THR A 249 -13.11 -8.86 17.91
N VAL A 250 -12.15 -8.21 18.56
CA VAL A 250 -11.79 -8.49 19.95
C VAL A 250 -12.98 -8.18 20.86
N ALA A 251 -13.65 -7.05 20.66
CA ALA A 251 -14.85 -6.69 21.42
C ALA A 251 -15.97 -7.73 21.24
N THR A 252 -16.20 -8.22 20.01
CA THR A 252 -17.19 -9.28 19.76
C THR A 252 -16.86 -10.56 20.53
N PHE A 253 -15.58 -10.93 20.60
CA PHE A 253 -15.13 -12.08 21.38
C PHE A 253 -15.35 -11.86 22.89
N LEU A 254 -15.04 -10.68 23.42
CA LEU A 254 -15.24 -10.37 24.84
C LEU A 254 -16.73 -10.38 25.23
N ILE A 255 -17.63 -10.00 24.33
CA ILE A 255 -19.08 -10.07 24.55
C ILE A 255 -19.59 -11.52 24.58
N ASP A 256 -19.06 -12.38 23.72
CA ASP A 256 -19.51 -13.77 23.56
C ASP A 256 -18.33 -14.72 23.33
N MET A 257 -17.65 -15.07 24.43
CA MET A 257 -16.44 -15.90 24.39
C MET A 257 -16.75 -17.37 24.03
N GLU A 258 -17.91 -17.88 24.46
CA GLU A 258 -18.30 -19.29 24.27
C GLU A 258 -18.55 -19.64 22.79
N ARG A 259 -18.87 -18.63 21.98
CA ARG A 259 -19.09 -18.76 20.54
C ARG A 259 -17.84 -19.22 19.78
N PHE A 260 -16.64 -18.84 20.21
CA PHE A 260 -15.41 -19.07 19.45
C PHE A 260 -14.57 -20.20 20.03
N LYS A 261 -14.91 -21.43 19.63
CA LYS A 261 -14.17 -22.65 20.00
C LYS A 261 -13.02 -22.93 19.01
N TYR A 262 -12.08 -23.79 19.39
CA TYR A 262 -11.09 -24.31 18.45
C TYR A 262 -11.80 -25.09 17.33
N PRO A 263 -11.34 -25.01 16.07
CA PRO A 263 -10.09 -24.38 15.58
C PRO A 263 -10.21 -22.90 15.16
N GLU A 264 -11.34 -22.23 15.39
CA GLU A 264 -11.53 -20.82 14.98
C GLU A 264 -10.87 -19.80 15.93
N ARG A 265 -10.70 -20.19 17.20
CA ARG A 265 -10.17 -19.32 18.27
C ARG A 265 -8.84 -18.61 17.96
N PRO A 266 -7.84 -19.22 17.27
CA PRO A 266 -6.61 -18.53 16.85
C PRO A 266 -6.84 -17.27 16.01
N ILE A 267 -7.93 -17.17 15.24
CA ILE A 267 -8.27 -15.96 14.45
C ILE A 267 -8.45 -14.74 15.37
N ILE A 268 -9.01 -14.94 16.57
CA ILE A 268 -9.21 -13.86 17.55
C ILE A 268 -7.88 -13.37 18.11
N PHE A 269 -6.95 -14.28 18.43
CA PHE A 269 -5.62 -13.89 18.92
C PHE A 269 -4.79 -13.21 17.84
N LEU A 270 -4.93 -13.65 16.59
CA LEU A 270 -4.35 -12.99 15.43
C LEU A 270 -4.89 -11.56 15.29
N ALA A 271 -6.20 -11.37 15.36
CA ALA A 271 -6.80 -10.04 15.34
C ALA A 271 -6.35 -9.17 16.53
N ALA A 272 -6.23 -9.73 17.74
CA ALA A 272 -5.70 -9.02 18.89
C ALA A 272 -4.25 -8.57 18.68
N CYS A 273 -3.41 -9.38 18.04
CA CYS A 273 -2.06 -8.95 17.66
C CYS A 273 -2.09 -7.77 16.68
N TYR A 274 -2.95 -7.82 15.65
CA TYR A 274 -3.07 -6.74 14.67
C TYR A 274 -3.71 -5.46 15.24
N LEU A 275 -4.48 -5.55 16.32
CA LEU A 275 -4.93 -4.38 17.08
C LEU A 275 -3.73 -3.61 17.66
N PHE A 276 -2.76 -4.31 18.25
CA PHE A 276 -1.54 -3.67 18.77
C PHE A 276 -0.57 -3.24 17.67
N VAL A 277 -0.42 -4.02 16.59
CA VAL A 277 0.38 -3.61 15.42
C VAL A 277 -0.16 -2.31 14.83
N SER A 278 -1.47 -2.22 14.59
CA SER A 278 -2.10 -1.00 14.08
C SER A 278 -1.98 0.18 15.06
N LEU A 279 -2.08 -0.08 16.37
CA LEU A 279 -1.83 0.94 17.39
C LEU A 279 -0.40 1.51 17.30
N GLY A 280 0.61 0.68 17.03
CA GLY A 280 1.99 1.15 16.82
C GLY A 280 2.11 2.13 15.66
N TYR A 281 1.47 1.84 14.53
CA TYR A 281 1.41 2.77 13.39
C TYR A 281 0.62 4.05 13.71
N ILE A 282 -0.49 3.94 14.45
CA ILE A 282 -1.28 5.11 14.87
C ILE A 282 -0.48 6.01 15.82
N ILE A 283 0.28 5.45 16.75
CA ILE A 283 1.17 6.23 17.64
C ILE A 283 2.16 7.02 16.81
N ARG A 284 2.76 6.42 15.77
CA ARG A 284 3.61 7.16 14.82
C ARG A 284 2.85 8.32 14.18
N LEU A 285 1.62 8.11 13.70
CA LEU A 285 0.85 9.18 13.04
C LEU A 285 0.59 10.37 13.97
N VAL A 286 0.26 10.10 15.23
CA VAL A 286 -0.08 11.13 16.23
C VAL A 286 1.18 11.82 16.76
N ALA A 287 2.23 11.06 17.06
CA ALA A 287 3.48 11.59 17.62
C ALA A 287 4.36 12.28 16.55
N GLY A 288 4.24 11.85 15.30
CA GLY A 288 5.06 12.32 14.18
C GLY A 288 6.28 11.44 13.92
N HIS A 289 6.73 11.45 12.66
CA HIS A 289 7.89 10.66 12.17
C HIS A 289 9.16 10.94 12.98
N GLU A 290 9.49 12.22 13.10
CA GLU A 290 10.73 12.70 13.73
C GLU A 290 10.86 12.25 15.18
N ARG A 291 9.78 12.35 15.97
CA ARG A 291 9.79 12.03 17.40
C ARG A 291 9.90 10.54 17.70
N VAL A 292 9.52 9.69 16.74
CA VAL A 292 9.52 8.24 16.90
C VAL A 292 10.80 7.63 16.37
N ALA A 293 11.22 7.99 15.15
CA ALA A 293 12.27 7.26 14.45
C ALA A 293 13.62 7.99 14.35
N CYS A 294 13.71 9.28 14.75
CA CYS A 294 14.86 10.11 14.44
C CYS A 294 15.54 10.70 15.68
N GLY A 295 16.86 10.87 15.57
CA GLY A 295 17.72 11.51 16.54
C GLY A 295 18.24 12.85 16.01
N ALA A 296 18.57 13.77 16.92
CA ALA A 296 19.17 15.06 16.58
C ALA A 296 20.67 15.03 16.92
N SER A 297 21.52 15.51 16.00
CA SER A 297 22.94 15.72 16.28
C SER A 297 23.24 17.21 16.37
N ASN A 298 23.59 17.67 17.57
CA ASN A 298 24.06 19.05 17.79
C ASN A 298 25.49 19.19 17.27
N SER A 299 25.65 19.24 15.94
CA SER A 299 26.94 19.50 15.30
C SER A 299 27.00 20.95 14.79
N VAL A 300 28.17 21.58 14.97
CA VAL A 300 28.39 23.00 14.69
C VAL A 300 28.20 23.25 13.18
N GLY A 301 27.05 23.81 12.81
CA GLY A 301 26.72 24.17 11.43
C GLY A 301 25.30 23.85 10.95
N GLY A 302 24.44 23.21 11.77
CA GLY A 302 23.02 23.00 11.45
C GLY A 302 22.37 21.90 12.29
N ASP A 303 21.05 22.00 12.48
CA ASP A 303 20.23 21.03 13.21
C ASP A 303 19.98 19.81 12.30
N GLN A 304 20.98 18.93 12.18
CA GLN A 304 20.95 17.80 11.23
C GLN A 304 20.39 16.54 11.92
N GLN A 305 19.28 16.03 11.40
CA GLN A 305 18.57 14.87 11.93
C GLN A 305 18.97 13.58 11.20
N TYR A 306 19.16 12.50 11.95
CA TYR A 306 19.54 11.18 11.44
C TYR A 306 18.58 10.11 11.97
N ILE A 307 18.51 8.97 11.28
CA ILE A 307 17.66 7.86 11.71
C ILE A 307 18.25 7.17 12.95
N LEU A 308 17.42 6.66 13.87
CA LEU A 308 17.91 5.93 15.05
C LEU A 308 18.55 4.58 14.65
N TYR A 309 19.69 4.27 15.28
CA TYR A 309 20.46 3.04 15.06
C TYR A 309 20.53 2.13 16.29
N ASP A 310 20.12 2.63 17.46
CA ASP A 310 20.16 1.89 18.71
C ASP A 310 18.94 2.20 19.60
N THR A 311 18.81 1.42 20.68
CA THR A 311 17.74 1.56 21.68
C THR A 311 17.91 2.74 22.64
N THR A 312 18.98 3.55 22.50
CA THR A 312 19.25 4.68 23.42
C THR A 312 18.41 5.92 23.12
N GLY A 313 17.59 5.86 22.06
CA GLY A 313 16.67 6.91 21.65
C GLY A 313 15.42 7.08 22.56
N PRO A 314 14.41 7.85 22.08
CA PRO A 314 13.19 8.13 22.84
C PRO A 314 12.43 6.86 23.22
N ALA A 315 11.79 6.87 24.40
CA ALA A 315 10.94 5.76 24.85
C ALA A 315 9.82 5.41 23.85
N LEU A 316 9.39 6.37 23.03
CA LEU A 316 8.42 6.18 21.96
C LEU A 316 8.91 5.21 20.87
N CYS A 317 10.19 5.24 20.52
CA CYS A 317 10.79 4.32 19.55
C CYS A 317 10.65 2.87 20.02
N THR A 318 11.10 2.59 21.25
CA THR A 318 11.00 1.26 21.87
C THR A 318 9.55 0.81 22.02
N LEU A 319 8.63 1.71 22.38
CA LEU A 319 7.19 1.39 22.47
C LEU A 319 6.61 0.97 21.11
N VAL A 320 6.89 1.73 20.05
CA VAL A 320 6.42 1.40 18.68
C VAL A 320 7.05 0.09 18.20
N PHE A 321 8.33 -0.13 18.48
CA PHE A 321 9.00 -1.40 18.21
C PHE A 321 8.29 -2.56 18.91
N LEU A 322 8.00 -2.46 20.21
CA LEU A 322 7.27 -3.51 20.94
C LEU A 322 5.88 -3.76 20.34
N LEU A 323 5.14 -2.72 19.99
CA LEU A 323 3.80 -2.86 19.42
C LEU A 323 3.81 -3.51 18.03
N VAL A 324 4.78 -3.18 17.17
CA VAL A 324 4.83 -3.67 15.79
C VAL A 324 5.56 -5.00 15.68
N TYR A 325 6.74 -5.14 16.29
CA TYR A 325 7.59 -6.33 16.16
C TYR A 325 7.08 -7.52 16.99
N PHE A 326 6.86 -7.34 18.31
CA PHE A 326 6.45 -8.46 19.16
C PHE A 326 5.11 -9.04 18.71
N PHE A 327 4.10 -8.19 18.51
CA PHE A 327 2.78 -8.64 18.08
C PHE A 327 2.76 -9.11 16.61
N GLY A 328 3.60 -8.54 15.73
CA GLY A 328 3.75 -9.05 14.36
C GLY A 328 4.37 -10.46 14.31
N MET A 329 5.34 -10.74 15.18
CA MET A 329 5.92 -12.08 15.31
C MET A 329 4.93 -13.06 15.95
N ALA A 330 4.21 -12.62 16.98
CA ALA A 330 3.16 -13.43 17.60
C ALA A 330 2.03 -13.76 16.63
N SER A 331 1.59 -12.81 15.80
CA SER A 331 0.53 -13.04 14.81
C SER A 331 0.93 -14.10 13.78
N SER A 332 2.20 -14.09 13.35
CA SER A 332 2.75 -15.09 12.43
C SER A 332 2.70 -16.50 13.03
N ILE A 333 3.03 -16.65 14.32
CA ILE A 333 2.93 -17.95 15.02
C ILE A 333 1.45 -18.34 15.22
N TRP A 334 0.57 -17.40 15.55
CA TRP A 334 -0.86 -17.67 15.64
C TRP A 334 -1.45 -18.15 14.31
N TRP A 335 -0.92 -17.68 13.18
CA TRP A 335 -1.28 -18.22 11.87
C TRP A 335 -0.77 -19.66 11.66
N VAL A 336 0.44 -19.99 12.11
CA VAL A 336 0.92 -21.39 12.11
C VAL A 336 0.03 -22.27 12.98
N VAL A 337 -0.36 -21.80 14.18
CA VAL A 337 -1.30 -22.51 15.07
C VAL A 337 -2.67 -22.67 14.41
N LEU A 338 -3.17 -21.65 13.71
CA LEU A 338 -4.43 -21.74 12.96
C LEU A 338 -4.34 -22.82 11.87
N SER A 339 -3.24 -22.84 11.11
CA SER A 339 -3.00 -23.84 10.06
C SER A 339 -2.87 -25.25 10.63
N PHE A 340 -2.18 -25.40 11.75
CA PHE A 340 -2.01 -26.67 12.46
C PHE A 340 -3.33 -27.20 13.03
N THR A 341 -4.08 -26.36 13.75
CA THR A 341 -5.38 -26.76 14.34
C THR A 341 -6.43 -27.02 13.26
N TRP A 342 -6.37 -26.32 12.13
CA TRP A 342 -7.18 -26.64 10.96
C TRP A 342 -6.80 -28.01 10.37
N PHE A 343 -5.51 -28.33 10.22
CA PHE A 343 -5.07 -29.66 9.81
C PHE A 343 -5.52 -30.76 10.79
N LEU A 344 -5.44 -30.55 12.10
CA LEU A 344 -5.91 -31.53 13.09
C LEU A 344 -7.42 -31.77 12.96
N ALA A 345 -8.20 -30.71 12.81
CA ALA A 345 -9.64 -30.81 12.61
C ALA A 345 -9.98 -31.49 11.26
N ALA A 346 -9.23 -31.15 10.21
CA ALA A 346 -9.54 -31.54 8.83
C ALA A 346 -8.97 -32.87 8.38
N GLY A 347 -7.69 -33.11 8.63
CA GLY A 347 -7.04 -34.37 8.29
C GLY A 347 -7.18 -35.43 9.37
N MET A 348 -7.00 -35.05 10.63
CA MET A 348 -7.01 -36.00 11.75
C MET A 348 -8.39 -36.15 12.42
N LYS A 349 -9.39 -35.39 11.97
CA LYS A 349 -10.78 -35.42 12.49
C LYS A 349 -10.88 -35.14 13.99
N TRP A 350 -9.99 -34.33 14.55
CA TRP A 350 -10.05 -33.97 15.96
C TRP A 350 -11.25 -33.07 16.27
N GLY A 351 -11.92 -33.36 17.38
CA GLY A 351 -12.96 -32.50 17.92
C GLY A 351 -12.41 -31.22 18.56
N SER A 352 -13.26 -30.22 18.73
CA SER A 352 -12.88 -28.94 19.34
C SER A 352 -12.36 -29.07 20.77
N GLU A 353 -12.91 -30.01 21.56
CA GLU A 353 -12.48 -30.30 22.93
C GLU A 353 -11.09 -30.94 22.99
N ALA A 354 -10.80 -31.89 22.08
CA ALA A 354 -9.49 -32.53 21.97
C ALA A 354 -8.40 -31.50 21.65
N ILE A 355 -8.66 -30.58 20.71
CA ILE A 355 -7.73 -29.49 20.37
C ILE A 355 -7.59 -28.52 21.54
N ALA A 356 -8.69 -28.17 22.21
CA ALA A 356 -8.69 -27.25 23.34
C ALA A 356 -7.85 -27.78 24.52
N GLY A 357 -7.76 -29.10 24.72
CA GLY A 357 -6.91 -29.74 25.72
C GLY A 357 -5.42 -29.41 25.58
N TYR A 358 -4.96 -29.06 24.39
CA TYR A 358 -3.56 -28.67 24.12
C TYR A 358 -3.35 -27.16 24.03
N SER A 359 -4.37 -26.35 24.31
CA SER A 359 -4.32 -24.89 24.13
C SER A 359 -3.18 -24.19 24.88
N GLN A 360 -2.79 -24.70 26.05
CA GLN A 360 -1.65 -24.21 26.81
C GLN A 360 -0.33 -24.20 26.01
N TYR A 361 -0.08 -25.22 25.18
CA TYR A 361 1.12 -25.30 24.35
C TYR A 361 1.10 -24.30 23.20
N PHE A 362 -0.08 -24.07 22.61
CA PHE A 362 -0.26 -23.07 21.56
C PHE A 362 0.03 -21.66 22.08
N HIS A 363 -0.49 -21.33 23.27
CA HIS A 363 -0.23 -20.07 23.94
C HIS A 363 1.24 -19.93 24.35
N LEU A 364 1.84 -20.98 24.89
CA LEU A 364 3.25 -20.97 25.25
C LEU A 364 4.12 -20.67 24.02
N ALA A 365 3.92 -21.36 22.90
CA ALA A 365 4.69 -21.12 21.68
C ALA A 365 4.47 -19.70 21.12
N ALA A 366 3.21 -19.28 21.00
CA ALA A 366 2.85 -18.00 20.39
C ALA A 366 3.30 -16.77 21.18
N TRP A 367 3.50 -16.90 22.51
CA TRP A 367 3.93 -15.78 23.35
C TRP A 367 5.40 -15.86 23.75
N LEU A 368 5.91 -17.06 24.07
CA LEU A 368 7.29 -17.21 24.54
C LEU A 368 8.30 -16.97 23.42
N ILE A 369 8.06 -17.51 22.22
CA ILE A 369 9.01 -17.38 21.11
C ILE A 369 9.19 -15.89 20.73
N PRO A 370 8.13 -15.08 20.50
CA PRO A 370 8.29 -13.66 20.25
C PRO A 370 8.89 -12.91 21.45
N SER A 371 8.56 -13.29 22.69
CA SER A 371 9.13 -12.66 23.89
C SER A 371 10.65 -12.83 23.93
N VAL A 372 11.14 -14.06 23.77
CA VAL A 372 12.58 -14.35 23.76
C VAL A 372 13.25 -13.59 22.62
N LYS A 373 12.68 -13.60 21.41
CA LYS A 373 13.21 -12.83 20.28
C LYS A 373 13.30 -11.33 20.58
N THR A 374 12.24 -10.74 21.15
CA THR A 374 12.21 -9.32 21.50
C THR A 374 13.24 -8.99 22.58
N ILE A 375 13.37 -9.81 23.62
CA ILE A 375 14.38 -9.63 24.68
C ILE A 375 15.79 -9.67 24.08
N VAL A 376 16.08 -10.62 23.19
CA VAL A 376 17.39 -10.71 22.53
C VAL A 376 17.66 -9.46 21.68
N VAL A 377 16.69 -8.99 20.89
CA VAL A 377 16.84 -7.76 20.08
C VAL A 377 17.12 -6.53 20.95
N LEU A 378 16.43 -6.40 22.09
CA LEU A 378 16.66 -5.31 23.04
C LEU A 378 18.01 -5.42 23.75
N ALA A 379 18.41 -6.63 24.15
CA ALA A 379 19.70 -6.87 24.79
C ALA A 379 20.88 -6.60 23.86
N LEU A 380 20.70 -6.81 22.55
CA LEU A 380 21.67 -6.48 21.51
C LEU A 380 21.55 -5.03 21.01
N SER A 381 20.69 -4.20 21.63
CA SER A 381 20.42 -2.81 21.18
C SER A 381 20.17 -2.68 19.68
N SER A 382 19.54 -3.69 19.08
CA SER A 382 19.42 -3.83 17.62
C SER A 382 18.14 -3.22 17.03
N VAL A 383 17.48 -2.36 17.80
CA VAL A 383 16.27 -1.64 17.35
C VAL A 383 16.71 -0.39 16.58
N ASP A 384 16.17 -0.24 15.37
CA ASP A 384 16.53 0.82 14.45
C ASP A 384 15.29 1.46 13.78
N GLY A 385 15.42 2.73 13.41
CA GLY A 385 14.36 3.49 12.76
C GLY A 385 14.19 3.11 11.29
N ASP A 386 12.94 3.09 10.83
CA ASP A 386 12.56 2.97 9.43
C ASP A 386 12.44 4.38 8.81
N PRO A 387 13.32 4.77 7.87
CA PRO A 387 13.31 6.10 7.27
C PRO A 387 12.12 6.34 6.32
N VAL A 388 11.36 5.29 5.97
CA VAL A 388 10.19 5.37 5.09
C VAL A 388 8.92 5.53 5.91
N ALA A 389 8.60 4.56 6.78
CA ALA A 389 7.37 4.62 7.59
C ALA A 389 7.49 5.48 8.87
N GLY A 390 8.71 5.75 9.35
CA GLY A 390 8.93 6.51 10.58
C GLY A 390 8.58 5.75 11.85
N ILE A 391 8.65 4.43 11.81
CA ILE A 391 8.48 3.54 12.98
C ILE A 391 9.85 3.00 13.39
N CYS A 392 9.95 2.46 14.61
CA CYS A 392 11.10 1.67 15.00
C CYS A 392 10.82 0.17 14.82
N TYR A 393 11.78 -0.53 14.24
CA TYR A 393 11.74 -1.97 13.98
C TYR A 393 13.14 -2.56 14.19
N VAL A 394 13.41 -3.76 13.70
CA VAL A 394 14.75 -4.38 13.71
C VAL A 394 15.16 -4.72 12.29
N GLY A 395 16.40 -4.41 11.93
CA GLY A 395 16.96 -4.75 10.62
C GLY A 395 16.64 -3.73 9.52
N ASN A 396 16.21 -2.52 9.88
CA ASN A 396 16.04 -1.43 8.91
C ASN A 396 17.37 -0.89 8.40
N GLN A 397 18.42 -0.95 9.22
CA GLN A 397 19.76 -0.44 8.94
C GLN A 397 20.82 -1.56 8.92
N SER A 398 20.54 -2.72 9.53
CA SER A 398 21.45 -3.88 9.56
C SER A 398 20.88 -5.09 8.83
N LEU A 399 21.59 -5.57 7.80
CA LEU A 399 21.21 -6.77 7.03
C LEU A 399 21.31 -8.06 7.85
N GLU A 400 22.26 -8.14 8.79
CA GLU A 400 22.40 -9.31 9.66
C GLU A 400 21.19 -9.43 10.61
N ASN A 401 20.77 -8.30 11.17
CA ASN A 401 19.57 -8.24 12.02
C ASN A 401 18.29 -8.52 11.22
N LEU A 402 18.19 -8.00 9.99
CA LEU A 402 17.08 -8.29 9.08
C LEU A 402 16.97 -9.79 8.79
N ARG A 403 18.09 -10.45 8.46
CA ARG A 403 18.15 -11.87 8.17
C ARG A 403 17.78 -12.72 9.39
N GLY A 404 18.43 -12.46 10.52
CA GLY A 404 18.31 -13.29 11.73
C GLY A 404 17.00 -13.10 12.47
N PHE A 405 16.56 -11.85 12.67
CA PHE A 405 15.40 -11.57 13.53
C PHE A 405 14.08 -11.49 12.77
N VAL A 406 14.11 -11.19 11.46
CA VAL A 406 12.89 -10.96 10.67
C VAL A 406 12.71 -12.03 9.60
N LEU A 407 13.58 -12.07 8.60
CA LEU A 407 13.37 -12.86 7.40
C LEU A 407 13.39 -14.37 7.67
N ALA A 408 14.43 -14.89 8.34
CA ALA A 408 14.54 -16.32 8.60
C ALA A 408 13.35 -16.86 9.44
N PRO A 409 12.93 -16.21 10.55
CA PRO A 409 11.74 -16.61 11.28
C PRO A 409 10.45 -16.57 10.44
N LEU A 410 10.24 -15.51 9.66
CA LEU A 410 9.04 -15.41 8.81
C LEU A 410 9.01 -16.50 7.74
N VAL A 411 10.14 -16.84 7.13
CA VAL A 411 10.26 -17.96 6.18
C VAL A 411 9.96 -19.29 6.85
N VAL A 412 10.50 -19.55 8.04
CA VAL A 412 10.23 -20.77 8.81
C VAL A 412 8.75 -20.89 9.17
N TYR A 413 8.14 -19.81 9.64
CA TYR A 413 6.71 -19.79 9.97
C TYR A 413 5.86 -20.05 8.73
N LEU A 414 6.11 -19.29 7.65
CA LEU A 414 5.41 -19.43 6.37
C LEU A 414 5.49 -20.86 5.83
N PHE A 415 6.71 -21.42 5.76
CA PHE A 415 6.92 -22.79 5.32
C PHE A 415 6.16 -23.81 6.17
N THR A 416 6.28 -23.70 7.50
CA THR A 416 5.63 -24.63 8.45
C THR A 416 4.10 -24.55 8.35
N GLY A 417 3.52 -23.36 8.33
CA GLY A 417 2.07 -23.19 8.19
C GLY A 417 1.57 -23.65 6.82
N SER A 418 2.28 -23.34 5.73
CA SER A 418 1.93 -23.81 4.39
C SER A 418 1.99 -25.34 4.28
N LEU A 419 2.92 -26.01 4.96
CA LEU A 419 2.98 -27.48 5.02
C LEU A 419 1.71 -28.06 5.67
N PHE A 420 1.26 -27.50 6.80
CA PHE A 420 0.01 -27.92 7.44
C PHE A 420 -1.22 -27.63 6.57
N LEU A 421 -1.24 -26.49 5.87
CA LEU A 421 -2.31 -26.18 4.93
C LEU A 421 -2.37 -27.20 3.79
N LEU A 422 -1.23 -27.51 3.18
CA LEU A 422 -1.17 -28.51 2.11
C LEU A 422 -1.64 -29.88 2.62
N ALA A 423 -1.14 -30.33 3.78
CA ALA A 423 -1.55 -31.60 4.39
C ALA A 423 -3.05 -31.65 4.68
N GLY A 424 -3.64 -30.55 5.19
CA GLY A 424 -5.07 -30.47 5.47
C GLY A 424 -5.91 -30.43 4.18
N PHE A 425 -5.46 -29.75 3.13
CA PHE A 425 -6.15 -29.76 1.83
C PHE A 425 -6.16 -31.17 1.22
N VAL A 426 -5.01 -31.84 1.18
CA VAL A 426 -4.89 -33.22 0.68
C VAL A 426 -5.82 -34.16 1.46
N SER A 427 -5.86 -34.01 2.78
CA SER A 427 -6.72 -34.85 3.63
C SER A 427 -8.21 -34.59 3.41
N LEU A 428 -8.61 -33.33 3.22
CA LEU A 428 -10.00 -32.96 2.88
C LEU A 428 -10.42 -33.54 1.53
N PHE A 429 -9.58 -33.49 0.50
CA PHE A 429 -9.87 -34.07 -0.80
C PHE A 429 -10.04 -35.60 -0.72
N ARG A 430 -9.17 -36.29 0.05
CA ARG A 430 -9.26 -37.74 0.28
C ARG A 430 -10.53 -38.13 1.02
N ILE A 431 -10.95 -37.34 2.00
CA ILE A 431 -12.19 -37.59 2.76
C ILE A 431 -13.41 -37.31 1.88
N ARG A 432 -13.42 -36.21 1.12
CA ARG A 432 -14.53 -35.84 0.25
C ARG A 432 -14.75 -36.86 -0.88
N SER A 433 -13.68 -37.45 -1.42
CA SER A 433 -13.81 -38.51 -2.43
C SER A 433 -14.48 -39.76 -1.87
N ILE A 434 -14.21 -40.12 -0.60
CA ILE A 434 -14.81 -41.28 0.08
C ILE A 434 -16.24 -40.99 0.55
N ILE A 435 -16.52 -39.82 1.15
CA ILE A 435 -17.84 -39.46 1.69
C ILE A 435 -18.90 -39.31 0.58
N LYS A 436 -18.50 -38.84 -0.62
CA LYS A 436 -19.41 -38.73 -1.76
C LYS A 436 -19.99 -40.09 -2.21
N GLN A 437 -19.39 -41.20 -1.76
CA GLN A 437 -19.90 -42.56 -1.97
C GLN A 437 -20.81 -43.06 -0.82
N GLY A 438 -20.84 -42.39 0.33
CA GLY A 438 -21.44 -42.92 1.58
C GLY A 438 -22.67 -42.18 2.14
N GLY A 439 -23.16 -41.11 1.51
CA GLY A 439 -24.50 -40.55 1.78
C GLY A 439 -24.79 -39.93 3.15
N THR A 440 -23.78 -39.58 3.97
CA THR A 440 -23.98 -38.98 5.31
C THR A 440 -24.07 -37.44 5.29
N LYS A 441 -24.96 -36.86 6.10
CA LYS A 441 -25.18 -35.40 6.21
C LYS A 441 -24.09 -34.69 7.05
N THR A 442 -22.88 -34.54 6.50
CA THR A 442 -21.77 -33.78 7.13
C THR A 442 -21.65 -32.33 6.65
N ASP A 443 -22.63 -31.83 5.90
CA ASP A 443 -22.56 -30.56 5.16
C ASP A 443 -22.21 -29.32 6.01
N LYS A 444 -22.65 -29.26 7.27
CA LYS A 444 -22.39 -28.09 8.14
C LYS A 444 -20.92 -28.03 8.57
N LEU A 445 -20.35 -29.17 8.95
CA LEU A 445 -18.96 -29.26 9.39
C LEU A 445 -18.02 -29.07 8.19
N GLU A 446 -18.34 -29.67 7.04
CA GLU A 446 -17.59 -29.50 5.79
C GLU A 446 -17.57 -28.03 5.33
N ARG A 447 -18.72 -27.34 5.33
CA ARG A 447 -18.78 -25.91 5.00
C ARG A 447 -17.94 -25.07 5.94
N LEU A 448 -17.93 -25.38 7.24
CA LEU A 448 -17.11 -24.67 8.21
C LEU A 448 -15.61 -24.85 7.93
N MET A 449 -15.19 -26.08 7.66
CA MET A 449 -13.77 -26.42 7.41
C MET A 449 -13.26 -25.85 6.09
N ILE A 450 -14.07 -25.88 5.03
CA ILE A 450 -13.75 -25.21 3.75
C ILE A 450 -13.58 -23.71 3.96
N ARG A 451 -14.46 -23.09 4.75
CA ARG A 451 -14.40 -21.66 5.04
C ARG A 451 -13.11 -21.29 5.77
N ILE A 452 -12.71 -22.07 6.79
CA ILE A 452 -11.47 -21.83 7.56
C ILE A 452 -10.23 -22.09 6.68
N GLY A 453 -10.28 -23.10 5.80
CA GLY A 453 -9.23 -23.39 4.82
C GLY A 453 -9.05 -22.25 3.81
N LEU A 454 -10.14 -21.63 3.35
CA LEU A 454 -10.07 -20.46 2.47
C LEU A 454 -9.46 -19.24 3.19
N PHE A 455 -9.83 -19.01 4.45
CA PHE A 455 -9.31 -17.89 5.23
C PHE A 455 -7.81 -18.02 5.53
N THR A 456 -7.33 -19.23 5.80
CA THR A 456 -5.89 -19.49 6.02
C THR A 456 -5.05 -19.31 4.75
N VAL A 457 -5.60 -19.68 3.58
CA VAL A 457 -4.99 -19.36 2.27
C VAL A 457 -4.95 -17.85 2.03
N LEU A 458 -6.03 -17.14 2.38
CA LEU A 458 -6.09 -15.68 2.24
C LEU A 458 -4.99 -14.97 3.04
N TYR A 459 -4.60 -15.48 4.21
CA TYR A 459 -3.46 -14.95 4.99
C TYR A 459 -2.10 -15.28 4.34
N THR A 460 -1.99 -16.44 3.69
CA THR A 460 -0.73 -16.89 3.07
C THR A 460 -0.27 -15.90 2.01
N VAL A 461 -1.21 -15.31 1.24
CA VAL A 461 -0.89 -14.35 0.18
C VAL A 461 -0.19 -13.08 0.72
N PRO A 462 -0.77 -12.28 1.65
CA PRO A 462 -0.05 -11.16 2.25
C PRO A 462 1.28 -11.55 2.89
N ALA A 463 1.35 -12.69 3.60
CA ALA A 463 2.59 -13.14 4.23
C ALA A 463 3.71 -13.43 3.21
N THR A 464 3.38 -14.11 2.10
CA THR A 464 4.34 -14.36 1.01
C THR A 464 4.83 -13.05 0.37
N ILE A 465 3.92 -12.09 0.16
CA ILE A 465 4.27 -10.80 -0.44
C ILE A 465 5.18 -10.00 0.49
N VAL A 466 4.89 -9.94 1.80
CA VAL A 466 5.76 -9.28 2.78
C VAL A 466 7.15 -9.90 2.78
N VAL A 467 7.26 -11.24 2.79
CA VAL A 467 8.55 -11.93 2.70
C VAL A 467 9.28 -11.58 1.39
N ALA A 468 8.57 -11.55 0.25
CA ALA A 468 9.16 -11.17 -1.03
C ALA A 468 9.67 -9.71 -1.04
N CYS A 469 8.92 -8.76 -0.46
CA CYS A 469 9.36 -7.38 -0.29
C CYS A 469 10.63 -7.29 0.59
N LEU A 470 10.70 -8.07 1.67
CA LEU A 470 11.90 -8.10 2.54
C LEU A 470 13.11 -8.73 1.84
N VAL A 471 12.91 -9.75 1.00
CA VAL A 471 13.98 -10.32 0.15
C VAL A 471 14.48 -9.30 -0.86
N TYR A 472 13.56 -8.54 -1.49
CA TYR A 472 13.90 -7.45 -2.39
C TYR A 472 14.77 -6.40 -1.68
N GLU A 473 14.35 -5.93 -0.51
CA GLU A 473 15.12 -4.97 0.29
C GLU A 473 16.50 -5.52 0.65
N GLN A 474 16.58 -6.77 1.12
CA GLN A 474 17.86 -7.39 1.45
C GLN A 474 18.81 -7.46 0.25
N TYR A 475 18.30 -7.80 -0.93
CA TYR A 475 19.12 -8.01 -2.12
C TYR A 475 19.67 -6.69 -2.69
N TYR A 476 18.83 -5.66 -2.76
CA TYR A 476 19.19 -4.40 -3.42
C TYR A 476 19.75 -3.31 -2.48
N ARG A 477 19.54 -3.40 -1.17
CA ARG A 477 20.02 -2.39 -0.19
C ARG A 477 21.52 -2.08 -0.28
N PRO A 478 22.45 -3.05 -0.39
CA PRO A 478 23.87 -2.74 -0.56
C PRO A 478 24.17 -1.89 -1.81
N GLY A 479 23.38 -2.07 -2.87
CA GLY A 479 23.48 -1.28 -4.09
C GLY A 479 23.04 0.16 -3.87
N TRP A 480 21.90 0.35 -3.19
CA TRP A 480 21.37 1.68 -2.86
C TRP A 480 22.30 2.47 -1.94
N GLU A 481 22.85 1.83 -0.91
CA GLU A 481 23.78 2.47 0.03
C GLU A 481 25.09 2.87 -0.65
N ARG A 482 25.65 1.99 -1.49
CA ARG A 482 26.85 2.32 -2.28
C ARG A 482 26.59 3.47 -3.26
N ALA A 483 25.43 3.49 -3.90
CA ALA A 483 25.05 4.60 -4.78
C ALA A 483 24.88 5.93 -4.01
N LEU A 484 24.40 5.89 -2.77
CA LEU A 484 24.33 7.08 -1.89
C LEU A 484 25.72 7.58 -1.48
N ALA A 485 26.65 6.67 -1.18
CA ALA A 485 27.96 7.03 -0.63
C ALA A 485 29.04 7.34 -1.68
N CYS A 486 28.95 6.73 -2.87
CA CYS A 486 30.03 6.74 -3.87
C CYS A 486 29.67 7.40 -5.20
N SER A 487 28.37 7.45 -5.56
CA SER A 487 27.95 8.03 -6.84
C SER A 487 27.73 9.53 -6.72
N CYS A 488 28.08 10.25 -7.79
CA CYS A 488 27.80 11.68 -7.91
C CYS A 488 26.28 11.92 -8.01
N PRO A 489 25.72 12.99 -7.42
CA PRO A 489 24.28 13.24 -7.45
C PRO A 489 23.70 13.25 -8.88
N SER A 490 24.43 13.81 -9.83
CA SER A 490 24.05 13.86 -11.25
C SER A 490 24.10 12.49 -11.94
N GLU A 491 25.03 11.61 -11.57
CA GLU A 491 25.09 10.23 -12.09
C GLU A 491 24.03 9.34 -11.44
N ARG A 492 23.77 9.51 -10.14
CA ARG A 492 22.71 8.77 -9.41
C ARG A 492 21.34 9.01 -10.05
N GLN A 493 21.02 10.27 -10.33
CA GLN A 493 19.76 10.64 -10.97
C GLN A 493 19.65 10.14 -12.42
N ARG A 494 20.77 10.04 -13.15
CA ARG A 494 20.81 9.46 -14.50
C ARG A 494 20.71 7.94 -14.51
N SER A 495 21.25 7.28 -13.49
CA SER A 495 21.33 5.81 -13.43
C SER A 495 20.03 5.17 -12.92
N GLY A 496 19.09 5.96 -12.38
CA GLY A 496 17.83 5.44 -11.83
C GLY A 496 18.01 4.46 -10.66
N VAL A 497 19.19 4.46 -10.01
CA VAL A 497 19.51 3.51 -8.96
C VAL A 497 18.85 3.97 -7.67
N GLY A 498 17.83 3.24 -7.21
CA GLY A 498 17.12 3.50 -5.96
C GLY A 498 16.11 2.40 -5.63
N PRO A 499 15.52 2.43 -4.43
CA PRO A 499 14.41 1.56 -4.07
C PRO A 499 13.16 1.90 -4.88
N ASP A 500 12.41 0.88 -5.29
CA ASP A 500 11.09 1.06 -5.90
C ASP A 500 10.09 1.39 -4.80
N TYR A 501 9.50 2.59 -4.90
CA TYR A 501 8.52 3.10 -3.97
C TYR A 501 7.30 2.18 -3.79
N ALA A 502 6.81 1.58 -4.88
CA ALA A 502 5.61 0.75 -4.86
C ALA A 502 5.79 -0.50 -3.98
N ILE A 503 7.01 -1.06 -3.93
CA ILE A 503 7.32 -2.24 -3.12
C ILE A 503 7.18 -1.94 -1.62
N PHE A 504 7.58 -0.75 -1.18
CA PHE A 504 7.41 -0.32 0.21
C PHE A 504 5.93 -0.13 0.55
N MET A 505 5.16 0.52 -0.33
CA MET A 505 3.72 0.71 -0.11
C MET A 505 2.97 -0.63 -0.05
N LEU A 506 3.36 -1.56 -0.92
CA LEU A 506 2.84 -2.92 -0.95
C LEU A 506 3.16 -3.67 0.35
N LYS A 507 4.41 -3.59 0.85
CA LYS A 507 4.82 -4.20 2.13
C LYS A 507 3.91 -3.75 3.27
N TYR A 508 3.75 -2.43 3.48
CA TYR A 508 2.95 -1.92 4.59
C TYR A 508 1.46 -2.26 4.44
N PHE A 509 0.93 -2.18 3.22
CA PHE A 509 -0.44 -2.58 2.93
C PHE A 509 -0.67 -4.06 3.25
N MET A 510 0.20 -4.95 2.79
CA MET A 510 0.09 -6.40 3.02
C MET A 510 0.28 -6.77 4.49
N CYS A 511 1.10 -6.02 5.24
CA CYS A 511 1.17 -6.17 6.69
C CYS A 511 -0.18 -5.86 7.37
N LEU A 512 -0.90 -4.81 6.97
CA LEU A 512 -2.11 -4.34 7.66
C LEU A 512 -3.41 -4.99 7.17
N VAL A 513 -3.48 -5.39 5.90
CA VAL A 513 -4.70 -5.98 5.29
C VAL A 513 -5.13 -7.26 5.99
N VAL A 514 -4.18 -8.00 6.55
CA VAL A 514 -4.44 -9.21 7.32
C VAL A 514 -5.37 -8.93 8.51
N GLY A 515 -5.12 -7.87 9.28
CA GLY A 515 -5.98 -7.48 10.39
C GLY A 515 -7.38 -7.12 9.91
N ILE A 516 -7.50 -6.45 8.75
CA ILE A 516 -8.80 -6.10 8.14
C ILE A 516 -9.58 -7.35 7.77
N THR A 517 -8.96 -8.31 7.08
CA THR A 517 -9.61 -9.57 6.66
C THR A 517 -10.08 -10.40 7.86
N SER A 518 -9.34 -10.38 8.97
CA SER A 518 -9.72 -11.08 10.20
C SER A 518 -11.02 -10.56 10.83
N GLY A 519 -11.34 -9.27 10.69
CA GLY A 519 -12.61 -8.74 11.19
C GLY A 519 -13.80 -9.01 10.28
N VAL A 520 -13.60 -9.00 8.97
CA VAL A 520 -14.64 -9.40 7.99
C VAL A 520 -15.10 -10.85 8.24
N TRP A 521 -14.22 -11.71 8.75
CA TRP A 521 -14.56 -13.08 9.11
C TRP A 521 -15.70 -13.19 10.12
N ILE A 522 -15.70 -12.32 11.13
CA ILE A 522 -16.61 -12.38 12.27
C ILE A 522 -17.93 -11.70 11.94
N TRP A 523 -17.96 -10.81 10.95
CA TRP A 523 -19.16 -10.12 10.53
C TRP A 523 -20.20 -11.11 9.99
N SER A 524 -21.27 -11.27 10.77
CA SER A 524 -22.36 -12.19 10.50
C SER A 524 -23.60 -11.71 11.24
N GLY A 525 -24.79 -12.16 10.84
CA GLY A 525 -26.03 -11.82 11.55
C GLY A 525 -25.97 -12.18 13.05
N LYS A 526 -25.22 -13.24 13.41
CA LYS A 526 -24.97 -13.63 14.81
C LYS A 526 -24.18 -12.59 15.60
N THR A 527 -23.26 -11.89 14.95
CA THR A 527 -22.50 -10.80 15.57
C THR A 527 -23.42 -9.61 15.84
N LEU A 528 -24.24 -9.20 14.87
CA LEU A 528 -25.22 -8.14 15.07
C LEU A 528 -26.19 -8.44 16.22
N GLU A 529 -26.65 -9.69 16.33
CA GLU A 529 -27.53 -10.12 17.42
C GLU A 529 -26.83 -10.11 18.80
N SER A 530 -25.55 -10.49 18.85
CA SER A 530 -24.76 -10.41 20.09
C SER A 530 -24.59 -8.96 20.56
N TRP A 531 -24.26 -8.05 19.63
CA TRP A 531 -24.17 -6.62 19.89
C TRP A 531 -25.52 -6.01 20.28
N ARG A 532 -26.62 -6.40 19.62
CA ARG A 532 -27.97 -5.96 19.98
C ARG A 532 -28.33 -6.34 21.41
N ARG A 533 -28.07 -7.60 21.81
CA ARG A 533 -28.30 -8.08 23.18
C ARG A 533 -27.42 -7.36 24.21
N PHE A 534 -26.16 -7.07 23.86
CA PHE A 534 -25.25 -6.31 24.71
C PHE A 534 -25.72 -4.86 24.90
N VAL A 535 -26.05 -4.16 23.82
CA VAL A 535 -26.58 -2.78 23.88
C VAL A 535 -27.90 -2.73 24.64
N ALA A 536 -28.79 -3.70 24.45
CA ALA A 536 -30.04 -3.80 25.21
C ALA A 536 -29.81 -3.99 26.73
N ARG A 537 -28.75 -4.70 27.12
CA ARG A 537 -28.36 -4.89 28.54
C ARG A 537 -27.67 -3.66 29.13
N CYS A 538 -26.77 -3.02 28.39
CA CYS A 538 -25.99 -1.88 28.87
C CYS A 538 -26.74 -0.54 28.77
N CYS A 539 -27.73 -0.43 27.89
CA CYS A 539 -28.55 0.76 27.70
C CYS A 539 -30.04 0.39 27.62
N PRO A 540 -30.70 0.08 28.75
CA PRO A 540 -32.13 -0.27 28.79
C PRO A 540 -33.04 0.81 28.14
N CYS A 541 -32.61 2.07 28.20
CA CYS A 541 -33.36 3.22 27.69
C CYS A 541 -33.32 3.36 26.15
N TRP A 542 -32.34 2.78 25.47
CA TRP A 542 -32.22 2.90 24.00
C TRP A 542 -33.17 1.96 23.24
N LEU A 543 -33.57 0.83 23.86
CA LEU A 543 -34.51 -0.12 23.25
C LEU A 543 -35.98 0.20 23.53
N GLN A 544 -36.30 1.02 24.53
CA GLN A 544 -37.68 1.42 24.83
C GLN A 544 -38.30 2.32 23.76
N LYS A 545 -37.50 2.91 22.86
CA LYS A 545 -38.01 3.76 21.76
C LYS A 545 -38.53 2.98 20.54
N ALA A 546 -38.44 1.64 20.54
CA ALA A 546 -38.90 0.79 19.44
C ALA A 546 -40.15 -0.05 19.74
N THR A 547 -40.78 0.14 20.91
CA THR A 547 -42.09 -0.44 21.22
C THR A 547 -43.03 0.69 21.62
N ALA A 548 -43.81 1.18 20.65
CA ALA A 548 -45.03 1.92 20.96
C ALA A 548 -45.96 1.01 21.78
N PRO A 549 -46.67 1.53 22.80
CA PRO A 549 -47.67 0.74 23.52
C PRO A 549 -48.79 0.32 22.57
N PRO A 550 -49.47 -0.81 22.82
CA PRO A 550 -50.64 -1.17 22.04
C PRO A 550 -51.67 -0.04 22.13
N SER A 551 -52.12 0.42 20.97
CA SER A 551 -53.13 1.45 20.80
C SER A 551 -54.38 1.09 21.60
N MET A 552 -54.61 1.83 22.69
CA MET A 552 -55.88 1.90 23.39
C MET A 552 -56.85 2.78 22.59
N TYR A 553 -57.21 2.34 21.37
CA TYR A 553 -58.31 2.89 20.57
C TYR A 553 -58.86 1.78 19.66
N SER A 554 -59.61 0.87 20.26
CA SER A 554 -60.63 0.09 19.55
C SER A 554 -61.75 -0.32 20.51
N GLU A 555 -62.28 0.65 21.27
CA GLU A 555 -63.64 0.56 21.85
C GLU A 555 -64.25 1.96 21.84
N ALA A 556 -64.61 2.43 20.64
CA ALA A 556 -65.52 3.54 20.44
C ALA A 556 -66.39 3.24 19.22
N SER A 557 -67.11 2.12 19.27
CA SER A 557 -68.22 1.81 18.35
C SER A 557 -69.14 0.78 18.99
N THR A 558 -69.81 1.19 20.07
CA THR A 558 -71.11 0.63 20.52
C THR A 558 -71.65 1.53 21.65
N ALA A 559 -72.06 2.74 21.28
CA ALA A 559 -72.96 3.55 22.09
C ALA A 559 -74.08 4.08 21.19
N LEU A 560 -74.81 3.16 20.55
CA LEU A 560 -76.11 3.46 19.95
C LEU A 560 -76.89 2.18 19.62
N THR A 561 -77.41 1.52 20.66
CA THR A 561 -78.68 0.76 20.62
C THR A 561 -78.95 0.18 22.00
N GLY A 562 -80.17 0.35 22.51
CA GLY A 562 -80.77 -0.63 23.43
C GLY A 562 -80.99 -0.17 24.86
N HIS A 563 -82.06 0.60 25.02
CA HIS A 563 -82.84 0.73 26.25
C HIS A 563 -83.21 -0.63 26.89
N THR A 564 -83.49 -0.58 28.20
CA THR A 564 -84.34 -1.49 29.03
C THR A 564 -83.80 -2.86 29.47
N GLY A 565 -83.78 -3.10 30.79
CA GLY A 565 -83.69 -4.44 31.37
C GLY A 565 -83.09 -4.52 32.78
N THR A 566 -83.91 -4.25 33.79
CA THR A 566 -83.67 -4.52 35.22
C THR A 566 -83.41 -6.01 35.52
N GLY A 567 -82.49 -6.34 36.44
CA GLY A 567 -82.29 -7.73 36.91
C GLY A 567 -81.35 -7.88 38.10
N LEU A 568 -81.94 -8.13 39.26
CA LEU A 568 -81.46 -8.35 40.62
C LEU A 568 -80.30 -9.39 40.88
N THR A 569 -79.48 -9.04 41.89
CA THR A 569 -79.05 -9.82 43.09
C THR A 569 -77.92 -10.89 43.12
N SER A 570 -76.99 -10.64 44.07
CA SER A 570 -76.55 -11.47 45.23
C SER A 570 -75.22 -12.26 45.19
N GLY A 571 -74.48 -12.18 46.31
CA GLY A 571 -73.76 -13.33 46.91
C GLY A 571 -72.22 -13.24 46.98
N ILE A 572 -71.60 -12.41 47.83
CA ILE A 572 -71.00 -12.72 49.16
C ILE A 572 -70.13 -14.00 49.26
N TYR A 573 -68.81 -13.86 49.53
CA TYR A 573 -68.10 -14.20 50.80
C TYR A 573 -66.58 -14.43 50.62
N HIS A 574 -65.80 -13.71 51.43
CA HIS A 574 -64.40 -13.96 51.76
C HIS A 574 -64.22 -15.19 52.66
N LYS A 575 -63.13 -15.95 52.47
CA LYS A 575 -62.28 -16.43 53.57
C LYS A 575 -60.92 -16.94 53.08
N ALA A 576 -59.85 -16.32 53.60
CA ALA A 576 -58.49 -16.84 53.63
C ALA A 576 -58.28 -17.73 54.86
N VAL A 577 -57.19 -18.53 54.89
CA VAL A 577 -56.43 -19.15 56.02
C VAL A 577 -55.73 -20.45 55.49
N PRO A 578 -54.55 -20.88 56.01
CA PRO A 578 -53.32 -20.93 55.22
C PRO A 578 -52.54 -22.26 55.31
N SER A 579 -51.33 -22.22 54.73
CA SER A 579 -50.13 -23.06 54.92
C SER A 579 -50.08 -24.17 56.00
N HIS A 580 -49.65 -25.34 55.54
CA HIS A 580 -48.84 -26.39 56.20
C HIS A 580 -48.34 -27.29 55.04
N ILE A 581 -47.10 -27.78 54.88
CA ILE A 581 -45.86 -27.89 55.67
C ILE A 581 -44.70 -27.85 54.68
#